data_AF-A0A932GL96-F1
#
_entry.id   AF-A0A932GL96-F1
#
_cell.length_a   1.000
_cell.length_b   1.000
_cell.length_c   1.000
_cell.angle_alpha   90.00
_cell.angle_beta   90.00
_cell.angle_gamma   90.00
#
_symmetry.space_group_name_H-M   'P 1'
#
loop_
_entity.id
_entity.type
_entity.pdbx_description
1 polymer ?
#
loop_
_entity_poly.entity_id
_entity_poly.type
_entity_poly.pdbx_seq_one_letter_code
_entity_poly.pdbx_strand_id
1 'polypeptide(L)' 'MGRERGKDVDLDALLDALKSLSPEGRRSLIIWLRDRAMQAPPDDGHAMARLADLLEMLLQ' A
#
# COMPACT_ATOMS: atom_id res chain seq x y z
N MET A 1 -11.30 22.55 -22.78
CA MET A 1 -11.05 21.10 -22.64
C MET A 1 -9.56 20.92 -22.38
N GLY A 2 -9.16 20.42 -21.21
CA GLY A 2 -7.74 20.31 -20.90
C GLY A 2 -7.44 19.57 -19.60
N ARG A 3 -7.04 18.31 -19.77
CA ARG A 3 -6.24 17.45 -18.87
C ARG A 3 -6.87 17.08 -17.52
N GLU A 4 -7.43 15.87 -17.51
CA GLU A 4 -7.51 15.00 -16.32
C GLU A 4 -6.10 14.84 -15.74
N ARG A 5 -5.79 15.62 -14.71
CA ARG A 5 -4.60 15.43 -13.88
C ARG A 5 -4.86 14.21 -13.03
N GLY A 6 -4.02 13.19 -13.21
CA GLY A 6 -4.06 11.94 -12.46
C GLY A 6 -4.28 12.22 -10.98
N LYS A 7 -5.22 11.47 -10.39
CA LYS A 7 -5.45 11.44 -8.96
C LYS A 7 -4.12 11.08 -8.29
N ASP A 8 -3.39 12.08 -7.82
CA ASP A 8 -2.42 11.89 -6.76
C ASP A 8 -3.18 11.15 -5.66
N VAL A 9 -2.78 9.91 -5.40
CA VAL A 9 -3.33 9.14 -4.30
C VAL A 9 -2.88 9.87 -3.07
N ASP A 10 -3.81 10.59 -2.45
CA ASP A 10 -3.59 11.27 -1.19
C ASP A 10 -3.16 10.22 -0.17
N LEU A 11 -1.90 10.32 0.26
CA LEU A 11 -1.29 9.37 1.17
C LEU A 11 -2.03 9.36 2.51
N ASP A 12 -2.53 10.51 2.96
CA ASP A 12 -3.31 10.62 4.19
C ASP A 12 -4.67 9.92 4.03
N ALA A 13 -5.33 10.08 2.89
CA ALA A 13 -6.56 9.36 2.59
C ALA A 13 -6.35 7.84 2.49
N LEU A 14 -5.21 7.41 1.95
CA LEU A 14 -4.83 5.99 1.92
C LEU A 14 -4.60 5.47 3.35
N LEU A 15 -3.88 6.21 4.19
CA LEU A 15 -3.61 5.83 5.58
C LEU A 15 -4.90 5.76 6.41
N ASP A 16 -5.82 6.70 6.24
CA ASP A 16 -7.12 6.66 6.91
C ASP A 16 -7.98 5.48 6.43
N ALA A 17 -7.95 5.16 5.13
CA ALA A 17 -8.60 3.97 4.62
C ALA A 17 -8.01 2.68 5.23
N LEU A 18 -6.68 2.59 5.36
CA LEU A 18 -5.99 1.46 5.99
C LEU A 18 -6.36 1.30 7.47
N LYS A 19 -6.44 2.40 8.23
CA LYS A 19 -6.87 2.37 9.63
C LYS A 19 -8.32 1.90 9.78
N SER A 20 -9.19 2.28 8.83
CA SER A 20 -10.62 1.93 8.83
C SER A 20 -10.91 0.46 8.49
N LEU A 21 -9.91 -0.30 8.02
CA LEU A 21 -10.09 -1.71 7.67
C LEU A 21 -10.42 -2.57 8.90
N SER A 22 -11.38 -3.48 8.71
CA SER A 22 -11.65 -4.56 9.66
C SER A 22 -10.45 -5.50 9.80
N PRO A 23 -10.38 -6.32 10.86
CA PRO A 23 -9.31 -7.31 11.04
C PRO A 23 -9.15 -8.24 9.83
N GLU A 24 -10.26 -8.73 9.24
CA GLU A 24 -10.22 -9.52 8.00
C GLU A 24 -9.66 -8.69 6.82
N GLY A 25 -10.09 -7.44 6.67
CA GLY A 25 -9.62 -6.55 5.60
C GLY A 25 -8.11 -6.29 5.67
N ARG A 26 -7.59 -6.06 6.88
CA ARG A 26 -6.14 -5.91 7.12
C ARG A 26 -5.39 -7.18 6.75
N ARG A 27 -5.91 -8.36 7.13
CA ARG A 27 -5.29 -9.65 6.81
C ARG A 27 -5.24 -9.91 5.30
N SER A 28 -6.34 -9.66 4.59
CA SER A 28 -6.39 -9.78 3.13
C SER A 28 -5.42 -8.83 2.43
N LEU A 29 -5.29 -7.60 2.94
CA LEU A 29 -4.35 -6.63 2.39
C LEU A 29 -2.89 -7.02 2.62
N ILE A 30 -2.54 -7.51 3.82
CA ILE A 30 -1.19 -8.02 4.11
C ILE A 30 -0.81 -9.17 3.17
N ILE A 31 -1.75 -10.11 2.93
CA ILE A 31 -1.54 -11.23 2.00
C ILE A 31 -1.28 -10.69 0.58
N TRP A 32 -2.10 -9.75 0.13
CA TRP A 32 -1.97 -9.15 -1.20
C TRP A 32 -0.65 -8.38 -1.36
N LEU A 33 -0.26 -7.58 -0.37
CA LEU A 33 1.00 -6.83 -0.35
C LEU A 33 2.21 -7.78 -0.41
N ARG A 34 2.18 -8.86 0.37
CA ARG A 34 3.23 -9.89 0.37
C ARG A 34 3.36 -10.56 -0.99
N ASP A 35 2.24 -10.92 -1.62
CA ASP A 35 2.23 -11.55 -2.94
C ASP A 35 2.81 -10.61 -4.00
N ARG A 36 2.45 -9.32 -3.95
CA ARG A 36 3.00 -8.29 -4.83
C ARG A 36 4.50 -8.06 -4.62
N ALA A 37 4.97 -8.10 -3.37
CA ALA A 37 6.38 -7.96 -3.07
C ALA A 37 7.20 -9.13 -3.66
N MET A 38 6.68 -10.35 -3.61
CA MET A 38 7.35 -11.53 -4.20
C MET A 38 7.40 -11.50 -5.73
N GLN A 39 6.49 -10.77 -6.38
CA GLN A 39 6.46 -10.61 -7.84
C GLN A 39 7.24 -9.39 -8.33
N ALA A 40 7.63 -8.47 -7.43
CA ALA A 40 8.33 -7.26 -7.81
C ALA A 40 9.81 -7.53 -8.12
N PRO A 41 10.40 -6.84 -9.11
CA PRO A 41 11.83 -6.98 -9.41
C PRO A 41 12.66 -6.55 -8.19
N PRO A 42 13.72 -7.31 -7.84
CA PRO A 42 14.55 -7.04 -6.66
C PRO A 42 15.33 -5.73 -6.72
N ASP A 43 15.45 -5.10 -7.90
CA ASP A 43 16.14 -3.81 -8.08
C ASP A 43 15.29 -2.58 -7.66
N ASP A 44 14.00 -2.76 -7.36
CA ASP A 44 13.16 -1.66 -6.88
C ASP A 44 13.18 -1.56 -5.35
N GLY A 45 14.37 -1.23 -4.81
CA GLY A 45 14.57 -1.06 -3.37
C GLY A 45 13.66 0.02 -2.76
N HIS A 46 13.24 1.00 -3.56
CA HIS A 46 12.31 2.04 -3.13
C HIS A 46 10.88 1.51 -2.97
N ALA A 47 10.42 0.65 -3.89
CA ALA A 47 9.13 -0.04 -3.76
C ALA A 47 9.13 -1.00 -2.56
N MET A 48 10.23 -1.73 -2.33
CA MET A 48 10.38 -2.62 -1.18
C MET A 48 10.33 -1.87 0.15
N ALA A 49 11.01 -0.71 0.24
CA ALA A 49 10.98 0.13 1.45
C ALA A 49 9.55 0.63 1.75
N ARG A 50 8.83 1.13 0.75
CA ARG A 50 7.42 1.55 0.93
C ARG A 50 6.51 0.40 1.33
N LEU A 51 6.75 -0.80 0.79
CA LEU A 51 6.03 -2.01 1.18
C LEU A 51 6.29 -2.38 2.64
N ALA A 52 7.54 -2.26 3.10
CA ALA A 52 7.89 -2.49 4.49
C ALA A 52 7.21 -1.48 5.43
N ASP A 53 7.22 -0.18 5.09
CA ASP A 53 6.52 0.86 5.86
C ASP A 53 5.02 0.57 5.98
N LEU A 54 4.37 0.16 4.88
CA LEU A 54 2.94 -0.20 4.86
C LEU A 54 2.64 -1.44 5.71
N LEU A 55 3.52 -2.45 5.68
CA LEU A 55 3.36 -3.65 6.50
C LEU A 55 3.56 -3.36 7.98
N GLU A 56 4.52 -2.51 8.33
CA GLU A 56 4.78 -2.09 9.71
C GLU A 56 3.55 -1.36 10.29
N MET A 57 2.94 -0.44 9.55
CA MET A 57 1.73 0.27 9.98
C MET A 57 0.51 -0.65 10.16
N LEU A 58 0.42 -1.74 9.40
CA LEU A 58 -0.71 -2.68 9.47
C LEU A 58 -0.57 -3.72 10.59
N LEU A 59 0.63 -3.89 11.16
CA LEU A 59 0.95 -4.87 12.20
C LEU A 59 0.94 -4.28 13.62
N GLN A 60 0.81 -2.95 13.77
CA GLN A 60 0.61 -2.25 15.04
C GLN A 60 -0.84 -2.39 15.55
#